data_AF-A0A2N8BRL8-F1
#
_entry.id   AF-A0A2N8BRL8-F1
#
_cell.length_a   1.000
_cell.length_b   1.000
_cell.length_c   1.000
_cell.angle_alpha   90.00
_cell.angle_beta   90.00
_cell.angle_gamma   90.00
#
_symmetry.space_group_name_H-M   'P 1'
#
loop_
_entity.id
_entity.type
_entity.pdbx_description
1 polymer ?
#
loop_
_entity_poly.entity_id
_entity_poly.type
_entity_poly.pdbx_seq_one_letter_code
_entity_poly.pdbx_strand_id
1 'polypeptide(L)'
;DPTIRSNDTRDFHQSLRAKIVGQEEGVQALVDLYQVFCAGLNSPGSPVGNLLFLGPTGSGKTRIVEAAAEILFGDPRMVIKVDCAEFQ
;
A
#
# COMPACT_ATOMS: atom_id res chain seq x y z
N ASP A 1 19.74 2.78 10.22
CA ASP A 1 19.67 1.35 9.88
C ASP A 1 18.34 1.13 9.16
N PRO A 2 18.34 0.68 7.88
CA PRO A 2 17.11 0.44 7.11
C PRO A 2 16.18 -0.62 7.72
N THR A 3 16.66 -1.42 8.69
CA THR A 3 15.84 -2.40 9.41
C THR A 3 15.05 -1.82 10.59
N ILE A 4 15.36 -0.59 11.02
CA ILE A 4 14.65 0.08 12.11
C ILE A 4 13.43 0.80 11.55
N ARG A 5 12.24 0.24 11.83
CA ARG A 5 10.96 0.85 11.47
C ARG A 5 10.59 1.97 12.46
N SER A 6 10.11 3.10 11.94
CA SER A 6 9.47 4.11 12.79
C SER A 6 8.21 3.53 13.44
N ASN A 7 7.72 4.17 14.51
CA ASN A 7 6.46 3.77 15.15
C ASN A 7 5.31 3.82 14.13
N ASP A 8 5.25 4.87 13.31
CA ASP A 8 4.23 5.02 12.26
C ASP A 8 4.23 3.86 11.25
N THR A 9 5.42 3.41 10.80
CA THR A 9 5.53 2.26 9.89
C THR A 9 5.07 0.96 10.55
N ARG A 10 5.35 0.77 11.84
CA ARG A 10 4.91 -0.42 12.59
C ARG A 10 3.38 -0.43 12.75
N ASP A 11 2.80 0.72 13.09
CA ASP A 11 1.36 0.86 13.28
C ASP A 11 0.61 0.69 11.95
N PHE A 12 1.15 1.23 10.86
CA PHE A 12 0.64 1.01 9.50
C PHE A 12 0.65 -0.47 9.12
N HIS A 13 1.77 -1.17 9.36
CA HIS A 13 1.90 -2.60 9.09
C HIS A 13 0.89 -3.44 9.89
N GLN A 14 0.75 -3.18 11.19
CA GLN A 14 -0.20 -3.90 12.04
C GLN A 14 -1.64 -3.66 11.61
N SER A 15 -1.98 -2.42 11.26
CA SER A 15 -3.31 -2.04 10.77
C SER A 15 -3.65 -2.73 9.45
N LEU A 16 -2.68 -2.85 8.53
CA LEU A 16 -2.86 -3.59 7.28
C LEU A 16 -3.09 -5.09 7.53
N ARG A 17 -2.26 -5.74 8.36
CA ARG A 17 -2.39 -7.17 8.68
C ARG A 17 -3.71 -7.50 9.40
N ALA A 18 -4.28 -6.56 10.14
CA ALA A 18 -5.59 -6.73 10.76
C ALA A 18 -6.75 -6.73 9.72
N LYS A 19 -6.56 -6.11 8.56
CA LYS A 19 -7.58 -5.97 7.50
C LYS A 19 -7.36 -6.93 6.32
N ILE A 20 -6.13 -7.39 6.11
CA ILE A 20 -5.72 -8.20 4.95
C ILE A 20 -5.18 -9.54 5.44
N VAL A 21 -5.81 -10.63 5.01
CA VAL A 21 -5.45 -12.01 5.39
C VAL A 21 -4.86 -12.74 4.19
N GLY A 22 -3.73 -13.43 4.39
CA GLY A 22 -3.15 -14.34 3.40
C GLY A 22 -2.49 -13.64 2.20
N GLN A 23 -2.07 -12.38 2.35
CA GLN A 23 -1.37 -11.60 1.32
C GLN A 23 -0.15 -10.88 1.92
N GLU A 24 0.69 -11.60 2.67
CA GLU A 24 1.79 -10.99 3.44
C GLU A 24 2.83 -10.33 2.54
N GLU A 25 3.12 -10.90 1.37
CA GLU A 25 4.04 -10.30 0.40
C GLU A 25 3.53 -8.96 -0.11
N GLY A 26 2.23 -8.89 -0.41
CA GLY A 26 1.60 -7.65 -0.87
C GLY A 26 1.53 -6.58 0.23
N VAL A 27 1.25 -6.99 1.47
CA VAL A 27 1.28 -6.11 2.64
C VAL A 27 2.69 -5.59 2.89
N GLN A 28 3.69 -6.46 2.87
CA GLN A 28 5.08 -6.09 3.13
C GLN A 28 5.61 -5.12 2.07
N ALA A 29 5.33 -5.37 0.78
CA ALA A 29 5.73 -4.47 -0.30
C ALA A 29 5.17 -3.04 -0.14
N LEU A 30 3.93 -2.92 0.34
CA LEU A 30 3.32 -1.61 0.58
C LEU A 30 3.90 -0.92 1.83
N VAL A 31 4.22 -1.68 2.87
CA VAL A 31 4.87 -1.18 4.09
C VAL A 31 6.29 -0.66 3.79
N ASP A 32 7.05 -1.35 2.95
CA ASP A 32 8.38 -0.91 2.54
C ASP A 32 8.34 0.41 1.79
N LEU A 33 7.37 0.57 0.88
CA LEU A 33 7.13 1.80 0.16
C LEU A 33 6.72 2.95 1.09
N TYR A 34 5.86 2.67 2.08
CA TYR A 34 5.48 3.64 3.11
C TYR A 34 6.69 4.04 3.98
N GLN A 35 7.57 3.11 4.32
CA GLN A 35 8.80 3.39 5.06
C GLN A 35 9.73 4.36 4.30
N VAL A 36 9.91 4.13 2.99
CA VAL A 36 10.69 5.02 2.11
C VAL A 36 10.09 6.43 2.10
N PHE A 37 8.76 6.54 2.04
CA PHE A 37 8.05 7.81 2.12
C PHE A 37 8.28 8.52 3.46
N CYS A 38 8.07 7.83 4.58
CA CYS A 38 8.28 8.40 5.91
C CYS A 38 9.73 8.85 6.14
N ALA A 39 10.70 8.17 5.53
CA ALA A 39 12.11 8.53 5.60
C ALA A 39 12.49 9.71 4.69
N GLY A 40 11.59 10.19 3.81
CA GLY A 40 11.85 11.26 2.86
C GLY A 40 12.90 10.89 1.81
N LEU A 41 13.04 9.59 1.50
CA LEU A 41 14.07 9.07 0.60
C LEU A 41 13.60 9.01 -0.88
N ASN A 42 12.40 9.50 -1.18
CA ASN A 42 11.87 9.53 -2.54
C ASN A 42 12.41 10.74 -3.33
N SER A 43 12.76 10.52 -4.60
CA SER A 43 13.23 11.58 -5.49
C SER A 43 12.13 12.59 -5.82
N PRO A 44 12.42 13.91 -5.80
CA PRO A 44 11.47 14.93 -6.26
C PRO A 44 11.03 14.68 -7.71
N GLY A 45 9.73 14.72 -7.97
CA GLY A 45 9.15 14.53 -9.31
C GLY A 45 8.96 13.08 -9.75
N SER A 46 9.28 12.10 -8.91
CA SER A 46 9.00 10.67 -9.15
C SER A 46 7.94 10.14 -8.18
N PRO A 47 7.14 9.13 -8.57
CA PRO A 47 6.31 8.40 -7.63
C PRO A 47 7.15 7.82 -6.48
N VAL A 48 6.56 7.71 -5.29
CA VAL A 48 7.20 7.05 -4.13
C VAL A 48 7.59 5.61 -4.47
N GLY A 49 6.77 4.94 -5.28
CA GLY A 49 7.09 3.68 -5.92
C GLY A 49 5.92 3.18 -6.75
N ASN A 50 6.16 2.10 -7.51
CA ASN A 50 5.16 1.46 -8.34
C ASN A 50 5.05 -0.01 -7.92
N LEU A 51 3.83 -0.48 -7.70
CA LEU A 51 3.54 -1.88 -7.36
C LEU A 51 2.64 -2.49 -8.42
N LEU A 52 2.91 -3.75 -8.78
CA LEU A 52 2.08 -4.55 -9.66
C LEU A 52 1.61 -5.80 -8.90
N PHE A 53 0.33 -5.82 -8.52
CA PHE A 53 -0.27 -6.97 -7.88
C PHE A 53 -0.82 -7.93 -8.95
N LEU A 54 -0.31 -9.16 -9.00
CA LEU A 54 -0.75 -10.20 -9.92
C LEU A 54 -1.36 -11.37 -9.15
N GLY A 55 -2.47 -11.93 -9.65
CA GLY A 55 -3.11 -13.08 -9.04
C GLY A 55 -4.57 -13.25 -9.46
N PRO A 56 -5.23 -14.35 -9.06
CA PRO A 56 -6.61 -14.65 -9.44
C PRO A 56 -7.61 -13.57 -9.02
N THR A 57 -8.74 -13.46 -9.71
CA THR A 57 -9.84 -12.58 -9.31
C THR A 57 -10.32 -12.93 -7.90
N GLY A 58 -10.66 -11.92 -7.10
CA GLY A 58 -11.12 -12.09 -5.72
C GLY A 58 -10.01 -12.28 -4.68
N SER A 59 -8.72 -12.33 -5.07
CA SER A 59 -7.60 -12.51 -4.12
C SER A 59 -7.27 -11.30 -3.23
N GLY A 60 -8.00 -10.19 -3.34
CA GLY A 60 -7.80 -9.01 -2.51
C GLY A 60 -6.80 -7.97 -3.01
N LYS A 61 -6.34 -8.04 -4.28
CA LYS A 61 -5.41 -7.06 -4.88
C LYS A 61 -5.86 -5.61 -4.70
N THR A 62 -7.10 -5.30 -5.08
CA THR A 62 -7.68 -3.96 -4.91
C THR A 62 -7.93 -3.63 -3.43
N ARG A 63 -8.32 -4.64 -2.64
CA ARG A 63 -8.64 -4.46 -1.22
C ARG A 63 -7.43 -3.99 -0.40
N ILE A 64 -6.21 -4.43 -0.74
CA ILE A 64 -4.96 -3.95 -0.12
C ILE A 64 -4.81 -2.43 -0.29
N VAL A 65 -5.07 -1.92 -1.50
CA VAL A 65 -4.94 -0.49 -1.82
C VAL A 65 -6.00 0.31 -1.06
N GLU A 66 -7.25 -0.15 -1.06
CA GLU A 66 -8.36 0.47 -0.33
C GLU A 66 -8.13 0.46 1.20
N ALA A 67 -7.56 -0.62 1.74
CA ALA A 67 -7.22 -0.71 3.17
C ALA A 67 -6.15 0.31 3.54
N ALA A 68 -5.14 0.49 2.70
CA ALA A 68 -4.12 1.51 2.92
C ALA A 68 -4.71 2.93 2.90
N ALA A 69 -5.61 3.22 1.95
CA ALA A 69 -6.30 4.51 1.89
C ALA A 69 -7.17 4.78 3.12
N GLU A 70 -7.90 3.75 3.59
CA GLU A 70 -8.68 3.82 4.82
C GLU A 70 -7.79 4.10 6.05
N ILE A 71 -6.62 3.47 6.15
CA ILE A 71 -5.69 3.67 7.28
C ILE A 71 -5.06 5.07 7.24
N LEU A 72 -4.65 5.54 6.06
CA LEU A 72 -3.93 6.80 5.90
C LEU A 72 -4.86 8.03 5.92
N PHE A 73 -6.08 7.88 5.42
CA PHE A 73 -6.98 9.02 5.15
C PHE A 73 -8.39 8.84 5.72
N GLY A 74 -8.70 7.71 6.36
CA GLY A 74 -9.99 7.44 7.00
C GLY A 74 -11.12 7.02 6.06
N ASP A 75 -10.92 7.02 4.74
CA ASP A 75 -11.90 6.56 3.75
C ASP A 75 -11.22 5.68 2.69
N PRO A 76 -11.69 4.43 2.46
CA PRO A 76 -11.13 3.54 1.43
C PRO A 76 -11.21 4.09 0.00
N ARG A 77 -12.07 5.09 -0.23
CA ARG A 77 -12.25 5.77 -1.52
C ARG A 77 -11.29 6.93 -1.75
N MET A 78 -10.38 7.21 -0.80
CA MET A 78 -9.30 8.20 -0.96
C MET A 78 -8.19 7.67 -1.89
N VAL A 79 -8.60 7.20 -3.07
CA VAL A 79 -7.76 6.66 -4.14
C VAL A 79 -8.29 7.20 -5.46
N ILE A 80 -7.38 7.53 -6.38
CA ILE A 80 -7.77 7.79 -7.77
C ILE A 80 -7.82 6.42 -8.45
N LYS A 81 -9.04 5.97 -8.77
CA LYS A 81 -9.28 4.70 -9.45
C LYS A 81 -9.52 4.96 -10.93
N VAL A 82 -8.74 4.29 -11.76
CA VAL A 82 -8.92 4.29 -13.22
C VAL A 82 -9.38 2.90 -13.62
N ASP A 83 -10.54 2.78 -14.25
CA ASP A 83 -11.02 1.51 -14.80
C ASP A 83 -10.42 1.32 -16.19
N CYS A 84 -9.45 0.41 -16.31
CA CYS A 84 -8.79 0.13 -17.58
C CYS A 84 -9.71 -0.52 -18.62
N ALA A 85 -10.83 -1.12 -18.22
CA ALA A 85 -11.78 -1.71 -19.16
C ALA A 85 -12.51 -0.64 -20.00
N GLU A 86 -12.60 0.59 -19.51
CA GLU A 86 -13.22 1.73 -20.21
C GLU A 86 -12.35 2.27 -21.36
N PHE A 87 -11.10 1.81 -21.49
CA PHE A 87 -10.13 2.30 -22.48
C PHE A 87 -9.78 1.25 -23.56
N GLN A 88 -10.65 0.25 -23.76
CA GLN A 88 -10.50 -0.79 -24.79
C GLN A 88 -11.07 -0.38 -26.15
#